data_AF-A0A7C3XZN3-F1
#
_entry.id   AF-A0A7C3XZN3-F1
#
_cell.length_a   1.000
_cell.length_b   1.000
_cell.length_c   1.000
_cell.angle_alpha   90.00
_cell.angle_beta   90.00
_cell.angle_gamma   90.00
#
_symmetry.space_group_name_H-M   'P 1'
#
loop_
_entity.id
_entity.type
_entity.pdbx_description
1 polymer ?
#
loop_
_entity_poly.entity_id
_entity_poly.type
_entity_poly.pdbx_seq_one_letter_code
_entity_poly.pdbx_strand_id
1 'polypeptide(L)'
;MVKKKKRIKFLWWLIILFFLSILLYNITEKIVHSKKEVVVPNITNRPVYEALDVVSKMNLGLKKIGEVYSPNYPVGTVVSQHPQAGMVVREGRTINVVVSLGGEKVFVPNIVGEERRKAEVILRQYTLFIGTVTERYSLKFAKNKIIQQQPQEGEIVDKNTSVDIVVSLGFPPEDVILMPDFKNKNVNEVYQWSQKYGFEINVKEEIVDGYNDGEVIEQQPLPDEIVNDTTIIEIVIAKNKGLTKEKQIVYNFEYELPFLGDTPKNVKIVQISAEGEDVLYNRPTLPKQKIQLFVPPKKNSRIRIFVDGVLIDEK
;
A
#
# COMPACT_ATOMS: atom_id res chain seq x y z
N MET A 1 -3.94 37.27 -97.87
CA MET A 1 -3.59 35.93 -97.34
C MET A 1 -3.12 35.88 -95.86
N VAL A 2 -2.79 36.99 -95.20
CA VAL A 2 -2.18 37.00 -93.85
C VAL A 2 -3.13 36.63 -92.70
N LYS A 3 -4.42 37.03 -92.75
CA LYS A 3 -5.42 36.74 -91.69
C LYS A 3 -5.76 35.23 -91.55
N LYS A 4 -5.72 34.47 -92.65
CA LYS A 4 -6.03 33.02 -92.67
C LYS A 4 -4.94 32.21 -91.96
N LYS A 5 -3.66 32.57 -92.15
CA LYS A 5 -2.52 31.94 -91.44
C LYS A 5 -2.54 32.21 -89.92
N LYS A 6 -2.95 33.41 -89.48
CA LYS A 6 -3.10 33.74 -88.04
C LYS A 6 -4.21 32.92 -87.37
N ARG A 7 -5.35 32.74 -88.04
CA ARG A 7 -6.46 31.88 -87.55
C ARG A 7 -6.08 30.40 -87.47
N ILE A 8 -5.30 29.90 -88.43
CA ILE A 8 -4.81 28.51 -88.41
C ILE A 8 -3.82 28.30 -87.24
N LYS A 9 -2.89 29.23 -87.02
CA LYS A 9 -1.97 29.17 -85.85
C LYS A 9 -2.71 29.23 -84.51
N PHE A 10 -3.78 30.03 -84.44
CA PHE A 10 -4.65 30.09 -83.27
C PHE A 10 -5.42 28.78 -83.04
N LEU A 11 -5.92 28.15 -84.11
CA LEU A 11 -6.60 26.85 -84.04
C LEU A 11 -5.65 25.74 -83.58
N TRP A 12 -4.41 25.72 -84.08
CA TRP A 12 -3.37 24.79 -83.62
C TRP A 12 -3.02 25.00 -82.15
N TRP A 13 -2.97 26.24 -81.67
CA TRP A 13 -2.75 26.54 -80.26
C TRP A 13 -3.89 26.04 -79.36
N LEU A 14 -5.15 26.15 -79.80
CA LEU A 14 -6.29 25.58 -79.09
C LEU A 14 -6.26 24.05 -79.06
N ILE A 15 -5.86 23.41 -80.15
CA ILE A 15 -5.68 21.95 -80.22
C ILE A 15 -4.58 21.51 -79.23
N ILE A 16 -3.45 22.22 -79.19
CA ILE A 16 -2.36 21.93 -78.24
C ILE A 16 -2.83 22.11 -76.79
N LEU A 17 -3.59 23.17 -76.48
CA LEU A 17 -4.17 23.39 -75.16
C LEU A 17 -5.15 22.29 -74.74
N PHE A 18 -5.97 21.81 -75.68
CA PHE A 18 -6.90 20.70 -75.44
C PHE A 18 -6.16 19.41 -75.11
N PHE A 19 -5.13 19.06 -75.89
CA PHE A 19 -4.29 17.89 -75.61
C PHE A 19 -3.46 18.06 -74.33
N LEU A 20 -2.97 19.27 -74.02
CA LEU A 20 -2.26 19.56 -72.77
C LEU A 20 -3.19 19.42 -71.56
N SER A 21 -4.44 19.87 -71.67
CA SER A 21 -5.45 19.69 -70.64
C SER A 21 -5.77 18.21 -70.40
N ILE A 22 -5.92 17.41 -71.48
CA ILE A 22 -6.10 15.96 -71.38
C ILE A 22 -4.87 15.29 -70.77
N LEU A 23 -3.67 15.69 -71.17
CA LEU A 23 -2.42 15.16 -70.63
C LEU A 23 -2.29 15.47 -69.14
N LEU A 24 -2.55 16.72 -68.73
CA LEU A 24 -2.56 17.14 -67.33
C LEU A 24 -3.61 16.39 -66.53
N TYR A 25 -4.82 16.22 -67.04
CA TYR A 25 -5.89 15.44 -66.41
C TYR A 25 -5.46 13.99 -66.15
N ASN A 26 -4.88 13.32 -67.16
CA ASN A 26 -4.39 11.95 -67.03
C ASN A 26 -3.20 11.83 -66.07
N ILE A 27 -2.29 12.82 -66.05
CA ILE A 27 -1.18 12.88 -65.09
C ILE A 27 -1.71 13.07 -63.66
N THR A 28 -2.67 13.98 -63.45
CA THR A 28 -3.28 14.20 -62.12
C THR A 28 -4.06 12.99 -61.63
N GLU A 29 -4.83 12.33 -62.49
CA GLU A 29 -5.52 11.07 -62.19
C GLU A 29 -4.50 9.99 -61.79
N LYS A 30 -3.43 9.83 -62.58
CA LYS A 30 -2.40 8.83 -62.30
C LYS A 30 -1.66 9.09 -60.99
N ILE A 31 -1.32 10.35 -60.67
CA ILE A 31 -0.64 10.72 -59.42
C ILE A 31 -1.55 10.56 -58.20
N VAL A 32 -2.84 10.88 -58.33
CA VAL A 32 -3.81 10.78 -57.23
C VAL A 32 -4.20 9.32 -56.95
N HIS A 33 -4.24 8.47 -57.98
CA HIS A 33 -4.60 7.05 -57.84
C HIS A 33 -3.40 6.08 -57.76
N SER A 34 -2.15 6.56 -57.83
CA SER A 34 -0.94 5.70 -57.76
C SER A 34 -0.43 5.39 -56.35
N LYS A 35 -1.13 5.77 -55.28
CA LYS A 35 -0.68 5.42 -53.92
C LYS A 35 -0.85 3.92 -53.69
N LYS A 36 0.22 3.25 -53.24
CA LYS A 36 0.18 1.81 -52.97
C LYS A 36 -0.86 1.51 -51.88
N GLU A 37 -1.45 0.35 -51.98
CA GLU A 37 -2.39 -0.17 -50.99
C GLU A 37 -1.66 -1.02 -49.96
N VAL A 38 -2.08 -0.91 -48.71
CA VAL A 38 -1.52 -1.62 -47.56
C VAL A 38 -2.65 -2.16 -46.71
N VAL A 39 -2.46 -3.37 -46.19
CA VAL A 39 -3.39 -4.00 -45.25
C VAL A 39 -3.17 -3.39 -43.87
N VAL A 40 -4.26 -2.93 -43.25
CA VAL A 40 -4.23 -2.34 -41.92
C VAL A 40 -3.82 -3.41 -40.89
N PRO A 41 -2.74 -3.19 -40.12
CA PRO A 41 -2.30 -4.13 -39.10
C PRO A 41 -3.23 -4.14 -37.89
N ASN A 42 -3.24 -5.24 -37.14
CA ASN A 42 -3.88 -5.28 -35.83
C ASN A 42 -2.96 -4.69 -34.76
N ILE A 43 -3.33 -3.51 -34.27
CA ILE A 43 -2.65 -2.77 -33.21
C ILE A 43 -3.48 -2.72 -31.91
N THR A 44 -4.64 -3.37 -31.86
CA THR A 44 -5.41 -3.52 -30.60
C THR A 44 -4.65 -4.38 -29.59
N ASN A 45 -4.88 -4.12 -28.30
CA ASN A 45 -4.16 -4.76 -27.18
C ASN A 45 -2.63 -4.58 -27.21
N ARG A 46 -2.13 -3.58 -27.93
CA ARG A 46 -0.71 -3.19 -27.92
C ARG A 46 -0.53 -1.83 -27.26
N PRO A 47 0.60 -1.58 -26.56
CA PRO A 47 0.98 -0.25 -26.14
C PRO A 47 1.05 0.72 -27.33
N VAL A 48 0.68 1.99 -27.12
CA VAL A 48 0.65 3.00 -28.19
C VAL A 48 2.00 3.17 -28.90
N TYR A 49 3.13 3.04 -28.18
CA TYR A 49 4.46 3.15 -28.79
C TYR A 49 4.75 2.01 -29.78
N GLU A 50 4.31 0.79 -29.45
CA GLU A 50 4.48 -0.39 -30.30
C GLU A 50 3.52 -0.33 -31.50
N ALA A 51 2.27 0.09 -31.25
CA ALA A 51 1.29 0.35 -32.30
C ALA A 51 1.81 1.38 -33.33
N LEU A 52 2.47 2.45 -32.86
CA LEU A 52 3.08 3.47 -33.71
C LEU A 52 4.21 2.89 -34.58
N ASP A 53 5.08 2.05 -34.02
CA ASP A 53 6.16 1.39 -34.77
C ASP A 53 5.59 0.47 -35.86
N VAL A 54 4.58 -0.33 -35.53
CA VAL A 54 3.93 -1.24 -36.48
C VAL A 54 3.29 -0.49 -37.65
N VAL A 55 2.54 0.59 -37.39
CA VAL A 55 1.92 1.36 -38.48
C VAL A 55 2.95 2.14 -39.30
N SER A 56 4.02 2.63 -38.68
CA SER A 56 5.05 3.42 -39.37
C SER A 56 5.85 2.57 -40.35
N LYS A 57 6.13 1.31 -39.99
CA LYS A 57 6.74 0.31 -40.91
C LYS A 57 5.89 0.03 -42.15
N MET A 58 4.59 0.29 -42.07
CA MET A 58 3.62 0.12 -43.15
C MET A 58 3.29 1.43 -43.88
N ASN A 59 4.06 2.50 -43.65
CA ASN A 59 3.79 3.84 -44.18
C ASN A 59 2.39 4.38 -43.81
N LEU A 60 1.84 3.94 -42.68
CA LEU A 60 0.56 4.41 -42.14
C LEU A 60 0.83 5.37 -40.97
N GLY A 61 -0.09 6.32 -40.75
CA GLY A 61 -0.04 7.21 -39.60
C GLY A 61 -0.84 6.66 -38.42
N LEU A 62 -0.57 7.13 -37.20
CA LEU A 62 -1.40 6.86 -36.02
C LEU A 62 -1.86 8.18 -35.40
N LYS A 63 -3.13 8.25 -35.01
CA LYS A 63 -3.69 9.40 -34.29
C LYS A 63 -4.55 8.93 -33.13
N LYS A 64 -4.22 9.34 -31.91
CA LYS A 64 -5.09 9.18 -30.75
C LYS A 64 -6.29 10.14 -30.90
N ILE A 65 -7.50 9.59 -30.92
CA ILE A 65 -8.74 10.37 -31.05
C ILE A 65 -9.55 10.43 -29.75
N GLY A 66 -9.20 9.60 -28.77
CA GLY A 66 -9.90 9.57 -27.48
C GLY A 66 -9.24 8.62 -26.51
N GLU A 67 -9.75 8.67 -25.28
CA GLU A 67 -9.34 7.85 -24.16
C GLU A 67 -10.58 7.29 -23.47
N VAL A 68 -10.48 6.08 -22.93
CA VAL A 68 -11.59 5.41 -22.25
C VAL A 68 -11.06 4.61 -21.06
N TYR A 69 -11.80 4.59 -19.96
CA TYR A 69 -11.51 3.66 -18.88
C TYR A 69 -11.84 2.23 -19.33
N SER A 70 -10.90 1.32 -19.14
CA SER A 70 -11.08 -0.09 -19.42
C SER A 70 -10.31 -0.93 -18.41
N PRO A 71 -11.00 -1.75 -17.59
CA PRO A 71 -10.33 -2.64 -16.63
C PRO A 71 -9.51 -3.75 -17.31
N ASN A 72 -9.85 -4.10 -18.56
CA ASN A 72 -9.19 -5.19 -19.29
C ASN A 72 -7.94 -4.77 -20.05
N TYR A 73 -7.67 -3.46 -20.15
CA TYR A 73 -6.55 -2.93 -20.93
C TYR A 73 -5.71 -2.02 -20.04
N PRO A 74 -4.40 -2.30 -19.87
CA PRO A 74 -3.51 -1.42 -19.10
C PRO A 74 -3.48 0.01 -19.67
N VAL A 75 -3.13 0.98 -18.84
CA VAL A 75 -2.97 2.38 -19.23
C VAL A 75 -2.05 2.48 -20.46
N GLY A 76 -2.46 3.26 -21.46
CA GLY A 76 -1.65 3.46 -22.67
C GLY A 76 -1.74 2.33 -23.70
N THR A 77 -2.66 1.38 -23.53
CA THR A 77 -2.94 0.30 -24.49
C THR A 77 -4.04 0.72 -25.47
N VAL A 78 -3.90 0.36 -26.75
CA VAL A 78 -4.93 0.61 -27.77
C VAL A 78 -6.15 -0.30 -27.52
N VAL A 79 -7.28 0.31 -27.18
CA VAL A 79 -8.57 -0.38 -26.94
C VAL A 79 -9.28 -0.64 -28.26
N SER A 80 -9.28 0.34 -29.16
CA SER A 80 -9.92 0.22 -30.47
C SER A 80 -9.16 1.00 -31.52
N GLN A 81 -9.29 0.56 -32.77
CA GLN A 81 -8.71 1.20 -33.94
C GLN A 81 -9.75 1.37 -35.05
N HIS A 82 -9.56 2.41 -35.86
CA HIS A 82 -10.28 2.60 -37.11
C HIS A 82 -9.36 3.23 -38.16
N PRO A 83 -9.27 2.69 -39.39
CA PRO A 83 -9.94 1.50 -39.92
C PRO A 83 -9.61 0.18 -39.18
N GLN A 84 -10.49 -0.81 -39.31
CA GLN A 84 -10.33 -2.12 -38.66
C GLN A 84 -9.15 -2.90 -39.27
N ALA A 85 -8.56 -3.79 -38.48
CA ALA A 85 -7.48 -4.67 -38.93
C ALA A 85 -7.94 -5.53 -40.12
N GLY A 86 -7.04 -5.75 -41.08
CA GLY A 86 -7.33 -6.51 -42.31
C GLY A 86 -7.98 -5.69 -43.43
N MET A 87 -8.48 -4.48 -43.16
CA MET A 87 -8.95 -3.58 -44.22
C MET A 87 -7.79 -3.14 -45.13
N VAL A 88 -8.07 -2.92 -46.41
CA VAL A 88 -7.10 -2.37 -47.36
C VAL A 88 -7.26 -0.85 -47.41
N VAL A 89 -6.16 -0.13 -47.23
CA VAL A 89 -6.13 1.33 -47.27
C VAL A 89 -4.96 1.81 -48.12
N ARG A 90 -5.02 3.07 -48.58
CA ARG A 90 -3.88 3.69 -49.27
C ARG A 90 -2.78 4.07 -48.28
N GLU A 91 -1.53 3.98 -48.71
CA GLU A 91 -0.36 4.48 -47.96
C GLU A 91 -0.57 5.95 -47.52
N GLY A 92 -0.05 6.26 -46.33
CA GLY A 92 -0.24 7.55 -45.67
C GLY A 92 -1.59 7.71 -44.98
N ARG A 93 -2.47 6.69 -44.99
CA ARG A 93 -3.72 6.71 -44.21
C ARG A 93 -3.40 6.73 -42.71
N THR A 94 -4.09 7.60 -41.98
CA THR A 94 -4.05 7.64 -40.52
C THR A 94 -5.02 6.63 -39.91
N ILE A 95 -4.52 5.80 -39.00
CA ILE A 95 -5.29 4.93 -38.13
C ILE A 95 -5.62 5.71 -36.85
N ASN A 96 -6.91 5.92 -36.62
CA ASN A 96 -7.43 6.53 -35.42
C ASN A 96 -7.53 5.48 -34.31
N VAL A 97 -7.05 5.80 -33.11
CA VAL A 97 -7.08 4.88 -31.96
C VAL A 97 -7.74 5.51 -30.74
N VAL A 98 -8.43 4.68 -29.97
CA VAL A 98 -8.87 4.99 -28.61
C VAL A 98 -7.96 4.24 -27.64
N VAL A 99 -7.45 4.94 -26.64
CA VAL A 99 -6.43 4.44 -25.72
C VAL A 99 -7.02 4.23 -24.32
N SER A 100 -6.57 3.18 -23.63
CA SER A 100 -7.04 2.86 -22.28
C SER A 100 -6.46 3.81 -21.24
N LEU A 101 -7.31 4.27 -20.33
CA LEU A 101 -6.95 4.93 -19.07
C LEU A 101 -6.76 3.93 -17.90
N GLY A 102 -6.85 2.63 -18.18
CA GLY A 102 -6.92 1.58 -17.16
C GLY A 102 -8.31 1.49 -16.53
N GLY A 103 -8.43 0.73 -15.43
CA GLY A 103 -9.66 0.69 -14.63
C GLY A 103 -10.01 2.05 -14.05
N GLU A 104 -11.30 2.32 -13.86
CA GLU A 104 -11.72 3.47 -13.05
C GLU A 104 -11.32 3.23 -11.61
N LYS A 105 -10.69 4.23 -10.98
CA LYS A 105 -10.16 4.10 -9.62
C LYS A 105 -11.03 4.82 -8.59
N VAL A 106 -11.08 4.27 -7.39
CA VAL A 106 -11.80 4.79 -6.23
C VAL A 106 -10.96 4.63 -4.97
N PHE A 107 -11.25 5.45 -3.95
CA PHE A 107 -10.63 5.31 -2.63
C PHE A 107 -11.40 4.29 -1.79
N VAL A 108 -10.66 3.51 -1.03
CA VAL A 108 -11.25 2.58 -0.05
C VAL A 108 -11.64 3.38 1.22
N PRO A 109 -12.92 3.39 1.62
CA PRO A 109 -13.35 4.08 2.83
C PRO A 109 -12.97 3.29 4.10
N ASN A 110 -12.96 3.96 5.25
CA ASN A 110 -12.87 3.30 6.55
C ASN A 110 -14.20 2.65 6.94
N ILE A 111 -14.16 1.35 7.21
CA ILE A 111 -15.29 0.58 7.73
C ILE A 111 -14.95 -0.15 9.04
N VAL A 112 -13.76 0.09 9.60
CA VAL A 112 -13.36 -0.47 10.91
C VAL A 112 -14.23 0.13 12.02
N GLY A 113 -14.68 -0.71 12.94
CA GLY A 113 -15.60 -0.36 14.02
C GLY A 113 -17.08 -0.34 13.60
N GLU A 114 -17.39 -0.46 12.31
CA GLU A 114 -18.76 -0.54 11.81
C GLU A 114 -19.32 -1.95 11.86
N GLU A 115 -20.65 -2.07 11.77
CA GLU A 115 -21.31 -3.37 11.57
C GLU A 115 -21.32 -3.74 10.09
N ARG A 116 -21.25 -5.06 9.82
CA ARG A 116 -21.24 -5.61 8.45
C ARG A 116 -22.26 -4.98 7.51
N ARG A 117 -23.51 -4.82 7.97
CA ARG A 117 -24.60 -4.26 7.15
C ARG A 117 -24.35 -2.79 6.78
N LYS A 118 -23.83 -1.99 7.73
CA LYS A 118 -23.53 -0.58 7.49
C LYS A 118 -22.30 -0.43 6.60
N ALA A 119 -21.27 -1.25 6.83
CA ALA A 119 -20.09 -1.31 5.98
C ALA A 119 -20.43 -1.67 4.52
N GLU A 120 -21.35 -2.62 4.30
CA GLU A 120 -21.80 -2.97 2.95
C GLU A 120 -22.44 -1.77 2.23
N VAL A 121 -23.25 -0.97 2.93
CA VAL A 121 -23.84 0.25 2.36
C VAL A 121 -22.76 1.28 2.02
N ILE A 122 -21.78 1.49 2.92
CA ILE A 122 -20.65 2.41 2.71
C ILE A 122 -19.85 1.97 1.48
N LEU A 123 -19.43 0.71 1.39
CA LEU A 123 -18.66 0.21 0.26
C LEU A 123 -19.39 0.37 -1.08
N ARG A 124 -20.70 0.08 -1.11
CA ARG A 124 -21.51 0.25 -2.33
C ARG A 124 -21.55 1.70 -2.83
N GLN A 125 -21.51 2.69 -1.94
CA GLN A 125 -21.42 4.11 -2.34
C GLN A 125 -20.13 4.43 -3.10
N TYR A 126 -19.05 3.68 -2.81
CA TYR A 126 -17.75 3.80 -3.49
C TYR A 126 -17.60 2.82 -4.65
N THR A 127 -18.67 2.12 -5.05
CA THR A 127 -18.59 1.04 -6.07
C THR A 127 -17.62 -0.08 -5.67
N LEU A 128 -17.59 -0.40 -4.37
CA LEU A 128 -16.83 -1.51 -3.79
C LEU A 128 -17.79 -2.54 -3.18
N PHE A 129 -17.30 -3.75 -2.94
CA PHE A 129 -18.09 -4.86 -2.42
C PHE A 129 -17.42 -5.52 -1.21
N ILE A 130 -18.21 -6.19 -0.37
CA ILE A 130 -17.65 -7.08 0.65
C ILE A 130 -17.10 -8.33 -0.05
N GLY A 131 -15.84 -8.65 0.24
CA GLY A 131 -15.18 -9.87 -0.19
C GLY A 131 -15.32 -10.99 0.84
N THR A 132 -14.18 -11.57 1.18
CA THR A 132 -14.05 -12.62 2.20
C THR A 132 -14.36 -12.06 3.57
N VAL A 133 -15.18 -12.79 4.33
CA VAL A 133 -15.47 -12.47 5.73
C VAL A 133 -14.84 -13.54 6.61
N THR A 134 -13.97 -13.11 7.51
CA THR A 134 -13.40 -13.97 8.55
C THR A 134 -13.78 -13.45 9.92
N GLU A 135 -13.68 -14.29 10.94
CA GLU A 135 -14.08 -13.95 12.30
C GLU A 135 -12.91 -14.20 13.26
N ARG A 136 -12.70 -13.28 14.21
CA ARG A 136 -11.68 -13.41 15.27
C ARG A 136 -12.18 -12.78 16.56
N TYR A 137 -11.69 -13.23 17.71
CA TYR A 137 -11.89 -12.50 18.96
C TYR A 137 -11.13 -11.18 18.94
N SER A 138 -11.57 -10.20 19.73
CA SER A 138 -10.87 -8.92 19.86
C SER A 138 -10.93 -8.41 21.30
N LEU A 139 -9.82 -7.83 21.76
CA LEU A 139 -9.75 -7.16 23.06
C LEU A 139 -10.34 -5.73 23.02
N LYS A 140 -10.59 -5.19 21.84
CA LYS A 140 -11.01 -3.79 21.64
C LYS A 140 -12.45 -3.66 21.14
N PHE A 141 -12.87 -4.55 20.26
CA PHE A 141 -14.14 -4.41 19.54
C PHE A 141 -15.22 -5.37 20.04
N ALA A 142 -16.42 -4.83 20.28
CA ALA A 142 -17.60 -5.64 20.59
C ALA A 142 -17.96 -6.60 19.45
N LYS A 143 -18.72 -7.65 19.78
CA LYS A 143 -19.18 -8.66 18.82
C LYS A 143 -19.89 -8.02 17.62
N ASN A 144 -19.68 -8.58 16.43
CA ASN A 144 -20.21 -8.17 15.13
C ASN A 144 -19.66 -6.84 14.56
N LYS A 145 -18.66 -6.23 15.20
CA LYS A 145 -17.95 -5.07 14.64
C LYS A 145 -16.81 -5.53 13.73
N ILE A 146 -16.55 -4.81 12.66
CA ILE A 146 -15.40 -5.03 11.80
C ILE A 146 -14.15 -4.56 12.54
N ILE A 147 -13.15 -5.43 12.64
CA ILE A 147 -11.89 -5.14 13.33
C ILE A 147 -10.75 -4.84 12.36
N GLN A 148 -10.85 -5.36 11.14
CA GLN A 148 -9.87 -5.16 10.08
C GLN A 148 -10.54 -5.21 8.72
N GLN A 149 -9.98 -4.47 7.78
CA GLN A 149 -10.34 -4.50 6.36
C GLN A 149 -9.07 -4.65 5.52
N GLN A 150 -9.20 -5.24 4.34
CA GLN A 150 -8.19 -5.23 3.29
C GLN A 150 -8.89 -5.10 1.93
N PRO A 151 -8.55 -4.13 1.06
CA PRO A 151 -7.50 -3.11 1.19
C PRO A 151 -7.72 -2.12 2.35
N GLN A 152 -6.64 -1.46 2.79
CA GLN A 152 -6.67 -0.50 3.90
C GLN A 152 -7.41 0.79 3.52
N GLU A 153 -7.84 1.54 4.53
CA GLU A 153 -8.41 2.89 4.34
C GLU A 153 -7.47 3.77 3.51
N GLY A 154 -8.04 4.51 2.56
CA GLY A 154 -7.31 5.48 1.74
C GLY A 154 -6.54 4.86 0.58
N GLU A 155 -6.43 3.53 0.51
CA GLU A 155 -5.88 2.86 -0.67
C GLU A 155 -6.72 3.17 -1.92
N ILE A 156 -6.04 3.25 -3.07
CA ILE A 156 -6.68 3.51 -4.36
C ILE A 156 -6.77 2.19 -5.12
N VAL A 157 -7.98 1.74 -5.38
CA VAL A 157 -8.27 0.48 -6.08
C VAL A 157 -9.18 0.69 -7.27
N ASP A 158 -9.27 -0.31 -8.14
CA ASP A 158 -10.21 -0.27 -9.25
C ASP A 158 -11.66 -0.41 -8.73
N LYS A 159 -12.61 0.18 -9.45
CA LYS A 159 -14.04 -0.03 -9.21
C LYS A 159 -14.38 -1.52 -9.23
N ASN A 160 -15.34 -1.90 -8.42
CA ASN A 160 -15.80 -3.27 -8.20
C ASN A 160 -14.79 -4.17 -7.49
N THR A 161 -13.71 -3.62 -6.94
CA THR A 161 -12.80 -4.37 -6.05
C THR A 161 -13.57 -4.81 -4.79
N SER A 162 -13.28 -6.04 -4.36
CA SER A 162 -13.78 -6.59 -3.10
C SER A 162 -12.89 -6.17 -1.94
N VAL A 163 -13.51 -5.83 -0.81
CA VAL A 163 -12.85 -5.51 0.45
C VAL A 163 -13.11 -6.67 1.41
N ASP A 164 -12.07 -7.43 1.69
CA ASP A 164 -12.08 -8.49 2.69
C ASP A 164 -12.15 -7.87 4.09
N ILE A 165 -12.91 -8.51 4.99
CA ILE A 165 -13.12 -8.01 6.35
C ILE A 165 -12.92 -9.10 7.39
N VAL A 166 -12.46 -8.67 8.57
CA VAL A 166 -12.43 -9.48 9.79
C VAL A 166 -13.47 -8.93 10.76
N VAL A 167 -14.34 -9.78 11.29
CA VAL A 167 -15.43 -9.42 12.20
C VAL A 167 -15.14 -9.95 13.60
N SER A 168 -15.41 -9.13 14.61
CA SER A 168 -15.23 -9.49 16.02
C SER A 168 -16.25 -10.53 16.47
N LEU A 169 -15.76 -11.61 17.08
CA LEU A 169 -16.54 -12.58 17.85
C LEU A 169 -16.90 -12.06 19.26
N GLY A 170 -16.35 -10.92 19.66
CA GLY A 170 -16.39 -10.36 21.01
C GLY A 170 -15.07 -10.58 21.76
N PHE A 171 -15.10 -10.36 23.07
CA PHE A 171 -13.97 -10.64 23.94
C PHE A 171 -13.66 -12.15 23.97
N PRO A 172 -12.38 -12.54 24.04
CA PRO A 172 -11.99 -13.94 24.09
C PRO A 172 -12.50 -14.63 25.37
N PRO A 173 -12.77 -15.95 25.32
CA PRO A 173 -12.92 -16.79 26.51
C PRO A 173 -11.67 -16.75 27.41
N GLU A 174 -11.81 -17.10 28.70
CA GLU A 174 -10.74 -16.97 29.71
C GLU A 174 -9.48 -17.81 29.39
N ASP A 175 -9.62 -18.90 28.65
CA ASP A 175 -8.54 -19.80 28.21
C ASP A 175 -7.83 -19.35 26.93
N VAL A 176 -8.36 -18.32 26.25
CA VAL A 176 -7.79 -17.79 25.01
C VAL A 176 -7.04 -16.50 25.32
N ILE A 177 -5.71 -16.55 25.19
CA ILE A 177 -4.87 -15.36 25.31
C ILE A 177 -4.66 -14.79 23.92
N LEU A 178 -4.97 -13.50 23.77
CA LEU A 178 -4.72 -12.75 22.55
C LEU A 178 -3.47 -11.87 22.72
N MET A 179 -2.71 -11.71 21.65
CA MET A 179 -1.59 -10.79 21.57
C MET A 179 -2.09 -9.34 21.65
N PRO A 180 -1.67 -8.55 22.67
CA PRO A 180 -2.03 -7.14 22.74
C PRO A 180 -1.39 -6.32 21.63
N ASP A 181 -1.94 -5.13 21.38
CA ASP A 181 -1.28 -4.11 20.57
C ASP A 181 -0.32 -3.29 21.44
N PHE A 182 0.96 -3.59 21.30
CA PHE A 182 2.07 -2.89 21.96
C PHE A 182 2.68 -1.81 21.08
N LYS A 183 2.22 -1.59 19.85
CA LYS A 183 2.83 -0.58 18.98
C LYS A 183 2.75 0.81 19.63
N ASN A 184 3.86 1.53 19.59
CA ASN A 184 4.06 2.83 20.26
C ASN A 184 3.91 2.78 21.80
N LYS A 185 3.92 1.59 22.41
CA LYS A 185 3.98 1.41 23.86
C LYS A 185 5.40 1.23 24.32
N ASN A 186 5.64 1.43 25.61
CA ASN A 186 6.95 1.17 26.19
C ASN A 186 7.16 -0.34 26.36
N VAL A 187 8.36 -0.84 26.07
CA VAL A 187 8.71 -2.27 26.19
C VAL A 187 8.43 -2.84 27.59
N ASN A 188 8.44 -2.02 28.64
CA ASN A 188 8.07 -2.46 29.99
C ASN A 188 6.64 -3.01 30.07
N GLU A 189 5.71 -2.50 29.26
CA GLU A 189 4.35 -3.05 29.17
C GLU A 189 4.36 -4.47 28.59
N VAL A 190 5.25 -4.74 27.64
CA VAL A 190 5.45 -6.08 27.07
C VAL A 190 5.98 -7.04 28.11
N TYR A 191 7.06 -6.69 28.83
CA TYR A 191 7.63 -7.53 29.89
C TYR A 191 6.62 -7.84 30.99
N GLN A 192 5.86 -6.82 31.36
CA GLN A 192 4.81 -6.95 32.36
C GLN A 192 3.70 -7.90 31.91
N TRP A 193 3.30 -7.86 30.65
CA TRP A 193 2.31 -8.78 30.11
C TRP A 193 2.88 -10.19 29.95
N SER A 194 4.11 -10.32 29.45
CA SER A 194 4.75 -11.63 29.24
C SER A 194 4.97 -12.37 30.56
N GLN A 195 5.43 -11.70 31.61
CA GLN A 195 5.58 -12.30 32.94
C GLN A 195 4.24 -12.74 33.55
N LYS A 196 3.17 -11.98 33.30
CA LYS A 196 1.83 -12.31 33.81
C LYS A 196 1.29 -13.59 33.19
N TYR A 197 1.54 -13.81 31.90
CA TYR A 197 1.02 -14.95 31.14
C TYR A 197 2.05 -16.06 30.90
N GLY A 198 3.30 -15.86 31.34
CA GLY A 198 4.37 -16.85 31.25
C GLY A 198 5.00 -17.00 29.85
N PHE A 199 4.97 -15.95 29.01
CA PHE A 199 5.57 -16.02 27.69
C PHE A 199 7.03 -15.58 27.66
N GLU A 200 7.82 -16.25 26.84
CA GLU A 200 9.16 -15.82 26.48
C GLU A 200 9.10 -14.76 25.37
N ILE A 201 9.92 -13.71 25.50
CA ILE A 201 9.98 -12.63 24.51
C ILE A 201 11.41 -12.42 24.01
N ASN A 202 11.54 -12.21 22.71
CA ASN A 202 12.78 -11.89 22.02
C ASN A 202 12.74 -10.44 21.58
N VAL A 203 13.57 -9.59 22.20
CA VAL A 203 13.60 -8.16 21.90
C VAL A 203 14.81 -7.80 21.04
N LYS A 204 14.57 -7.12 19.93
CA LYS A 204 15.59 -6.58 19.02
C LYS A 204 15.54 -5.05 19.08
N GLU A 205 16.70 -4.40 19.03
CA GLU A 205 16.80 -2.94 18.99
C GLU A 205 17.01 -2.47 17.54
N GLU A 206 16.30 -1.43 17.15
CA GLU A 206 16.49 -0.75 15.85
C GLU A 206 16.70 0.75 16.04
N ILE A 207 17.70 1.28 15.33
CA ILE A 207 18.00 2.71 15.37
C ILE A 207 17.05 3.46 14.45
N VAL A 208 16.04 4.12 15.04
CA VAL A 208 14.99 4.83 14.31
C VAL A 208 14.76 6.19 14.96
N ASP A 209 14.75 7.25 14.14
CA ASP A 209 14.47 8.61 14.59
C ASP A 209 12.96 8.81 14.76
N GLY A 210 12.56 9.67 15.71
CA GLY A 210 11.16 10.06 15.91
C GLY A 210 10.36 9.19 16.88
N TYR A 211 11.00 8.21 17.52
CA TYR A 211 10.43 7.38 18.59
C TYR A 211 11.15 7.64 19.91
N ASN A 212 10.52 7.30 21.04
CA ASN A 212 11.22 7.31 22.32
C ASN A 212 12.08 6.04 22.49
N ASP A 213 13.15 6.12 23.28
CA ASP A 213 13.99 4.95 23.56
C ASP A 213 13.16 3.86 24.28
N GLY A 214 13.23 2.62 23.79
CA GLY A 214 12.45 1.49 24.32
C GLY A 214 10.97 1.48 23.91
N GLU A 215 10.55 2.33 22.96
CA GLU A 215 9.22 2.30 22.35
C GLU A 215 9.12 1.17 21.32
N VAL A 216 8.04 0.40 21.34
CA VAL A 216 7.84 -0.73 20.42
C VAL A 216 7.46 -0.21 19.03
N ILE A 217 8.30 -0.53 18.05
CA ILE A 217 8.10 -0.21 16.63
C ILE A 217 7.31 -1.32 15.94
N GLU A 218 7.73 -2.56 16.19
CA GLU A 218 7.15 -3.75 15.57
C GLU A 218 6.93 -4.86 16.60
N GLN A 219 5.92 -5.68 16.35
CA GLN A 219 5.62 -6.86 17.14
C GLN A 219 5.27 -8.03 16.24
N GLN A 220 5.60 -9.22 16.71
CA GLN A 220 5.09 -10.50 16.24
C GLN A 220 4.82 -11.37 17.48
N PRO A 221 3.66 -12.04 17.58
CA PRO A 221 2.54 -12.05 16.64
C PRO A 221 1.82 -10.70 16.49
N LEU A 222 0.93 -10.59 15.49
CA LEU A 222 0.14 -9.38 15.26
C LEU A 222 -0.92 -9.20 16.37
N PRO A 223 -1.43 -7.98 16.60
CA PRO A 223 -2.50 -7.76 17.57
C PRO A 223 -3.73 -8.63 17.31
N ASP A 224 -4.38 -9.06 18.38
CA ASP A 224 -5.55 -9.96 18.38
C ASP A 224 -5.27 -11.38 17.80
N GLU A 225 -4.01 -11.75 17.53
CA GLU A 225 -3.65 -13.16 17.24
C GLU A 225 -3.65 -13.99 18.52
N ILE A 226 -4.10 -15.24 18.41
CA ILE A 226 -4.10 -16.17 19.56
C ILE A 226 -2.66 -16.60 19.84
N VAL A 227 -2.25 -16.46 21.10
CA VAL A 227 -0.94 -16.89 21.59
C VAL A 227 -1.10 -18.07 22.54
N ASN A 228 -0.17 -19.02 22.44
CA ASN A 228 -0.10 -20.20 23.31
C ASN A 228 1.31 -20.33 23.90
N ASP A 229 1.50 -21.25 24.83
CA ASP A 229 2.76 -21.53 25.55
C ASP A 229 3.97 -21.81 24.63
N THR A 230 3.75 -22.21 23.38
CA THR A 230 4.81 -22.41 22.38
C THR A 230 5.09 -21.18 21.50
N THR A 231 4.30 -20.12 21.65
CA THR A 231 4.40 -18.92 20.80
C THR A 231 5.57 -18.06 21.25
N ILE A 232 6.53 -17.86 20.34
CA ILE A 232 7.65 -16.94 20.54
C ILE A 232 7.18 -15.53 20.17
N ILE A 233 7.30 -14.59 21.10
CA ILE A 233 6.97 -13.19 20.85
C ILE A 233 8.24 -12.43 20.47
N GLU A 234 8.28 -11.89 19.26
CA GLU A 234 9.34 -11.01 18.81
C GLU A 234 8.90 -9.54 18.88
N ILE A 235 9.74 -8.69 19.46
CA ILE A 235 9.48 -7.26 19.61
C ILE A 235 10.68 -6.48 19.10
N VAL A 236 10.41 -5.49 18.27
CA VAL A 236 11.42 -4.53 17.82
C VAL A 236 11.18 -3.21 18.54
N ILE A 237 12.20 -2.72 19.24
CA ILE A 237 12.14 -1.45 19.98
C ILE A 237 13.03 -0.39 19.36
N ALA A 238 12.61 0.86 19.47
CA ALA A 238 13.33 2.01 18.98
C ALA A 238 14.52 2.38 19.86
N LYS A 239 15.59 2.79 19.20
CA LYS A 239 16.78 3.39 19.79
C LYS A 239 17.13 4.68 19.05
N ASN A 240 17.17 5.82 19.76
CA ASN A 240 17.40 7.11 19.09
C ASN A 240 18.84 7.29 18.59
N LYS A 241 19.00 7.77 17.34
CA LYS A 241 20.29 8.08 16.70
C LYS A 241 20.81 9.47 17.11
N GLY A 242 20.93 9.74 18.40
CA GLY A 242 21.18 11.11 18.89
C GLY A 242 22.06 11.29 20.12
N LEU A 243 22.45 10.22 20.82
CA LEU A 243 23.27 10.33 22.04
C LEU A 243 24.68 9.75 21.82
N THR A 244 25.44 10.40 20.95
CA THR A 244 26.89 10.18 20.90
C THR A 244 27.57 10.68 22.18
N LYS A 245 28.20 9.75 22.91
CA LYS A 245 29.28 9.93 23.92
C LYS A 245 28.94 10.18 25.40
N GLU A 246 27.82 9.68 25.91
CA GLU A 246 27.89 8.98 27.20
C GLU A 246 27.40 7.56 26.94
N LYS A 247 28.15 6.58 27.43
CA LYS A 247 27.84 5.16 27.28
C LYS A 247 26.58 4.88 28.11
N GLN A 248 25.42 5.24 27.57
CA GLN A 248 24.12 5.00 28.16
C GLN A 248 23.78 3.53 27.89
N ILE A 249 24.35 2.68 28.74
CA ILE A 249 24.05 1.25 28.77
C ILE A 249 22.62 1.14 29.30
N VAL A 250 21.69 0.63 28.49
CA VAL A 250 20.40 0.17 29.01
C VAL A 250 20.73 -0.93 30.01
N TYR A 251 20.38 -0.73 31.27
CA TYR A 251 20.71 -1.70 32.31
C TYR A 251 19.62 -2.77 32.32
N ASN A 252 19.99 -4.01 31.96
CA ASN A 252 19.16 -5.16 32.33
C ASN A 252 19.25 -5.30 33.85
N PHE A 253 18.21 -4.87 34.53
CA PHE A 253 18.11 -4.91 35.98
C PHE A 253 17.45 -6.21 36.38
N GLU A 254 18.23 -7.06 37.05
CA GLU A 254 17.73 -8.28 37.66
C GLU A 254 17.56 -8.08 39.17
N TYR A 255 16.37 -8.45 39.66
CA TYR A 255 16.08 -8.51 41.07
C TYR A 255 15.35 -9.80 41.40
N GLU A 256 15.89 -10.57 42.33
CA GLU A 256 15.22 -11.73 42.90
C GLU A 256 14.67 -11.34 44.26
N LEU A 257 13.36 -11.48 44.45
CA LEU A 257 12.75 -11.20 45.75
C LEU A 257 13.29 -12.22 46.77
N PRO A 258 13.96 -11.79 47.86
CA PRO A 258 14.51 -12.71 48.84
C PRO A 258 13.41 -13.54 49.51
N PHE A 259 13.79 -14.66 50.12
CA PHE A 259 12.84 -15.49 50.86
C PHE A 259 12.26 -14.71 52.05
N LEU A 260 10.98 -14.38 51.98
CA LEU A 260 10.21 -13.64 52.98
C LEU A 260 8.91 -14.39 53.35
N GLY A 261 9.02 -15.71 53.49
CA GLY A 261 7.89 -16.65 53.66
C GLY A 261 7.36 -17.18 52.33
N ASP A 262 6.16 -17.75 52.34
CA ASP A 262 5.51 -18.36 51.15
C ASP A 262 4.41 -17.49 50.54
N THR A 263 4.17 -16.30 51.10
CA THR A 263 3.12 -15.39 50.64
C THR A 263 3.67 -14.36 49.65
N PRO A 264 2.92 -14.00 48.59
CA PRO A 264 3.31 -12.90 47.70
C PRO A 264 3.53 -11.59 48.46
N LYS A 265 4.53 -10.83 48.04
CA LYS A 265 4.83 -9.48 48.56
C LYS A 265 4.64 -8.43 47.48
N ASN A 266 4.12 -7.26 47.82
CA ASN A 266 3.96 -6.18 46.86
C ASN A 266 5.32 -5.55 46.57
N VAL A 267 5.89 -5.87 45.43
CA VAL A 267 7.18 -5.31 44.99
C VAL A 267 6.92 -4.13 44.07
N LYS A 268 7.50 -2.97 44.40
CA LYS A 268 7.48 -1.76 43.56
C LYS A 268 8.92 -1.35 43.25
N ILE A 269 9.28 -1.31 41.97
CA ILE A 269 10.60 -0.86 41.50
C ILE A 269 10.40 0.42 40.71
N VAL A 270 11.12 1.47 41.09
CA VAL A 270 11.02 2.80 40.48
C VAL A 270 12.39 3.30 40.08
N GLN A 271 12.45 4.05 39.00
CA GLN A 271 13.59 4.86 38.62
C GLN A 271 13.31 6.31 38.99
N ILE A 272 14.20 6.93 39.76
CA ILE A 272 14.07 8.33 40.18
C ILE A 272 15.16 9.12 39.47
N SER A 273 14.78 10.15 38.71
CA SER A 273 15.69 11.06 38.01
C SER A 273 15.31 12.53 38.28
N ALA A 274 16.04 13.48 37.69
CA ALA A 274 15.69 14.90 37.75
C ALA A 274 14.36 15.23 37.06
N GLU A 275 13.85 14.34 36.19
CA GLU A 275 12.59 14.50 35.46
C GLU A 275 11.39 13.99 36.26
N GLY A 276 11.61 13.16 37.29
CA GLY A 276 10.56 12.59 38.12
C GLY A 276 10.81 11.14 38.53
N GLU A 277 9.74 10.47 38.95
CA GLU A 277 9.70 9.04 39.30
C GLU A 277 9.00 8.27 38.17
N ASP A 278 9.71 7.32 37.57
CA ASP A 278 9.16 6.34 36.64
C ASP A 278 8.94 5.01 37.37
N VAL A 279 7.71 4.53 37.38
CA VAL A 279 7.39 3.22 37.96
C VAL A 279 7.70 2.14 36.93
N LEU A 280 8.73 1.35 37.17
CA LEU A 280 9.16 0.27 36.28
C LEU A 280 8.40 -1.04 36.57
N TYR A 281 8.08 -1.28 37.84
CA TYR A 281 7.38 -2.48 38.30
C TYR A 281 6.54 -2.15 39.55
N ASN A 282 5.34 -2.73 39.68
CA ASN A 282 4.50 -2.54 40.87
C ASN A 282 3.43 -3.66 40.99
N ARG A 283 3.80 -4.83 41.53
CA ARG A 283 2.92 -6.01 41.58
C ARG A 283 3.24 -6.96 42.75
N PRO A 284 2.25 -7.77 43.20
CA PRO A 284 2.51 -8.94 44.05
C PRO A 284 3.49 -9.89 43.36
N THR A 285 4.56 -10.26 44.05
CA THR A 285 5.64 -11.12 43.54
C THR A 285 5.89 -12.23 44.55
N LEU A 286 6.04 -13.47 44.07
CA LEU A 286 6.35 -14.60 44.94
C LEU A 286 7.81 -14.54 45.38
N PRO A 287 8.13 -14.94 46.62
CA PRO A 287 9.52 -15.07 47.06
C PRO A 287 10.32 -16.02 46.14
N LYS A 288 11.58 -15.66 45.86
CA LYS A 288 12.51 -16.29 44.88
C LYS A 288 12.14 -16.09 43.40
N GLN A 289 11.05 -15.37 43.09
CA GLN A 289 10.75 -15.02 41.71
C GLN A 289 11.74 -13.97 41.21
N LYS A 290 12.31 -14.20 40.02
CA LYS A 290 13.19 -13.26 39.34
C LYS A 290 12.37 -12.23 38.56
N ILE A 291 12.71 -10.97 38.75
CA ILE A 291 12.18 -9.83 38.02
C ILE A 291 13.32 -9.31 37.13
N GLN A 292 13.07 -9.26 35.84
CA GLN A 292 13.98 -8.67 34.84
C GLN A 292 13.31 -7.43 34.26
N LEU A 293 14.01 -6.30 34.29
CA LEU A 293 13.52 -5.00 33.82
C LEU A 293 14.55 -4.33 32.93
N PHE A 294 14.06 -3.60 31.93
CA PHE A 294 14.88 -2.71 31.14
C PHE A 294 14.76 -1.33 31.73
N VAL A 295 15.88 -0.82 32.24
CA VAL A 295 15.94 0.50 32.86
C VAL A 295 16.46 1.48 31.82
N PRO A 296 15.61 2.41 31.32
CA PRO A 296 16.05 3.42 30.37
C PRO A 296 17.20 4.23 30.98
N PRO A 297 18.23 4.56 30.21
CA PRO A 297 19.32 5.37 30.72
C PRO A 297 18.83 6.79 31.02
N LYS A 298 18.75 7.16 32.30
CA LYS A 298 18.46 8.54 32.73
C LYS A 298 19.64 9.13 33.49
N LYS A 299 19.94 10.40 33.21
CA LYS A 299 21.07 11.10 33.86
C LYS A 299 20.82 11.19 35.36
N ASN A 300 21.82 10.80 36.16
CA ASN A 300 21.77 10.79 37.63
C ASN A 300 20.54 10.05 38.21
N SER A 301 20.05 9.00 37.55
CA SER A 301 18.93 8.23 38.08
C SER A 301 19.35 7.18 39.11
N ARG A 302 18.46 6.84 40.02
CA ARG A 302 18.59 5.72 40.96
C ARG A 302 17.40 4.78 40.85
N ILE A 303 17.62 3.50 41.07
CA ILE A 303 16.58 2.49 41.16
C ILE A 303 16.27 2.27 42.64
N ARG A 304 15.00 2.39 43.03
CA ARG A 304 14.54 2.03 44.37
C ARG A 304 13.61 0.84 44.31
N ILE A 305 13.84 -0.10 45.22
CA ILE A 305 13.03 -1.31 45.36
C ILE A 305 12.28 -1.23 46.68
N PHE A 306 10.96 -1.27 46.59
CA PHE A 306 10.07 -1.30 47.74
C PHE A 306 9.40 -2.67 47.82
N VAL A 307 9.28 -3.21 49.04
CA VAL A 307 8.53 -4.43 49.33
C VAL A 307 7.51 -4.11 50.42
N ASP A 308 6.22 -4.31 50.13
CA ASP A 308 5.09 -3.92 50.99
C ASP A 308 5.17 -2.44 51.45
N GLY A 309 5.64 -1.57 50.57
CA GLY A 309 5.79 -0.13 50.82
C GLY A 309 7.07 0.28 51.57
N VAL A 310 7.90 -0.67 51.99
CA VAL A 310 9.18 -0.42 52.66
C VAL A 310 10.31 -0.44 51.65
N LEU A 311 11.17 0.58 51.64
CA LEU A 311 12.38 0.61 50.82
C LEU A 311 13.36 -0.47 51.30
N ILE A 312 13.68 -1.44 50.45
CA ILE A 312 14.58 -2.56 50.76
C ILE A 312 15.95 -2.40 50.09
N ASP A 313 16.02 -1.76 48.93
CA ASP A 313 17.27 -1.59 48.18
C ASP A 313 17.24 -0.30 47.35
N GLU A 314 18.43 0.30 47.14
CA GLU A 314 18.64 1.45 46.27
C GLU A 314 19.94 1.24 45.48
N LYS A 315 19.86 1.30 44.15
CA LYS A 315 20.99 1.13 43.22
C LYS A 315 21.15 2.33 42.30
#